data_AF-A0A251ZXR8-F1
#
_entry.id   AF-A0A251ZXR8-F1
#
_cell.length_a   1.000
_cell.length_b   1.000
_cell.length_c   1.000
_cell.angle_alpha   90.00
_cell.angle_beta   90.00
_cell.angle_gamma   90.00
#
_symmetry.space_group_name_H-M   'P 1'
#
loop_
_entity.id
_entity.type
_entity.pdbx_description
1 polymer ?
#
loop_
_entity_poly.entity_id
_entity_poly.type
_entity_poly.pdbx_seq_one_letter_code
_entity_poly.pdbx_strand_id
1 'polypeptide(L)'
;MAKHCKKIWRTLVGLGFAACGISKVLGVEIQEKRFSELEWTQSNMKTLGSAQIAGAVLLSCKKTSKLGALLLAASALCLLVTGFKHNRKEELAIDGFGVLAALSIIFCKKCKK
;
A
#
# COMPACT_ATOMS: atom_id res chain seq x y z
N MET A 1 17.05 -16.70 -12.22
CA MET A 1 16.96 -15.98 -10.92
C MET A 1 16.00 -14.77 -10.93
N ALA A 2 16.09 -13.84 -11.89
CA ALA A 2 15.27 -12.61 -11.90
C ALA A 2 13.74 -12.79 -11.81
N LYS A 3 13.17 -13.83 -12.45
CA LYS A 3 11.72 -14.11 -12.38
C LYS A 3 11.24 -14.54 -10.98
N HIS A 4 12.07 -15.30 -10.26
CA HIS A 4 11.75 -15.79 -8.92
C HIS A 4 11.81 -14.65 -7.90
N CYS A 5 12.85 -13.81 -8.02
CA CYS A 5 13.00 -12.60 -7.22
C CYS A 5 11.81 -11.64 -7.39
N LYS A 6 11.31 -11.46 -8.64
CA LYS A 6 10.13 -10.63 -8.90
C LYS A 6 8.83 -11.20 -8.31
N LYS A 7 8.66 -12.54 -8.32
CA LYS A 7 7.49 -13.18 -7.70
C LYS A 7 7.53 -13.02 -6.18
N ILE A 8 8.69 -13.25 -5.57
CA ILE A 8 8.90 -13.08 -4.12
C ILE A 8 8.66 -11.62 -3.72
N TRP A 9 9.28 -10.66 -4.43
CA TRP A 9 9.10 -9.23 -4.16
C TRP A 9 7.63 -8.81 -4.22
N ARG A 10 6.91 -9.23 -5.27
CA ARG A 10 5.48 -8.94 -5.40
C ARG A 10 4.67 -9.54 -4.26
N THR A 11 5.00 -10.75 -3.81
CA THR A 11 4.34 -11.37 -2.66
C THR A 11 4.64 -10.60 -1.37
N LEU A 12 5.89 -10.17 -1.14
CA LEU A 12 6.26 -9.38 0.04
C LEU A 12 5.52 -8.05 0.09
N VAL A 13 5.47 -7.32 -1.04
CA VAL A 13 4.72 -6.07 -1.14
C VAL A 13 3.23 -6.32 -0.90
N GLY A 14 2.65 -7.35 -1.53
CA GLY A 14 1.25 -7.73 -1.31
C GLY A 14 0.94 -8.04 0.15
N LEU A 15 1.78 -8.82 0.81
CA LEU A 15 1.63 -9.17 2.23
C LEU A 15 1.75 -7.95 3.14
N GLY A 16 2.73 -7.07 2.90
CA GLY A 16 2.90 -5.84 3.68
C GLY A 16 1.67 -4.93 3.60
N PHE A 17 1.15 -4.71 2.39
CA PHE A 17 -0.08 -3.95 2.19
C PHE A 17 -1.32 -4.64 2.75
N ALA A 18 -1.44 -5.97 2.63
CA ALA A 18 -2.54 -6.72 3.20
C ALA A 18 -2.55 -6.63 4.74
N ALA A 19 -1.41 -6.83 5.39
CA ALA A 19 -1.28 -6.71 6.84
C ALA A 19 -1.62 -5.28 7.31
N CYS A 20 -1.11 -4.27 6.60
CA CYS A 20 -1.40 -2.86 6.87
C CYS A 20 -2.87 -2.50 6.62
N GLY A 21 -3.54 -3.14 5.66
CA GLY A 21 -4.96 -2.96 5.39
C GLY A 21 -5.85 -3.65 6.42
N ILE A 22 -5.50 -4.87 6.82
CA ILE A 22 -6.22 -5.63 7.87
C ILE A 22 -6.17 -4.88 9.19
N SER A 23 -5.01 -4.33 9.59
CA SER A 23 -4.92 -3.56 10.85
C SER A 23 -5.81 -2.31 10.85
N LYS A 24 -6.01 -1.67 9.68
CA LYS A 24 -6.96 -0.56 9.52
C LYS A 24 -8.41 -1.03 9.57
N VAL A 25 -8.76 -2.14 8.92
CA VAL A 25 -10.14 -2.66 8.94
C VAL A 25 -10.54 -3.11 10.34
N LEU A 26 -9.62 -3.75 11.07
CA LEU A 26 -9.83 -4.22 12.44
C LEU A 26 -9.82 -3.08 13.47
N GLY A 27 -9.45 -1.86 13.10
CA GLY A 27 -9.39 -0.73 14.02
C GLY A 27 -8.35 -0.93 15.12
N VAL A 28 -7.15 -1.38 14.76
CA VAL A 28 -6.06 -1.45 15.76
C VAL A 28 -5.80 -0.04 16.29
N GLU A 29 -5.73 0.11 17.61
CA GLU A 29 -5.68 1.39 18.33
C GLU A 29 -4.63 2.36 17.77
N ILE A 30 -3.47 1.85 17.32
CA ILE A 30 -2.43 2.67 16.71
C ILE A 30 -2.85 3.29 15.37
N GLN A 31 -3.64 2.58 14.55
CA GLN A 31 -4.20 3.09 13.31
C GLN A 31 -5.35 4.05 13.60
N GLU A 32 -6.19 3.77 14.59
CA GLU A 32 -7.27 4.67 14.99
C GLU A 32 -6.73 6.03 15.46
N LYS A 33 -5.70 6.01 16.32
CA LYS A 33 -5.00 7.21 16.77
C LYS A 33 -4.40 7.96 15.59
N ARG A 34 -3.70 7.26 14.69
CA ARG A 34 -3.10 7.84 13.49
C ARG A 34 -4.14 8.52 12.60
N PHE A 35 -5.29 7.89 12.33
CA PHE A 35 -6.32 8.47 11.47
C PHE A 35 -7.08 9.60 12.16
N SER A 36 -7.28 9.52 13.48
CA SER A 36 -7.84 10.62 14.26
C SER A 36 -6.95 11.87 14.21
N GLU A 37 -5.63 11.70 14.34
CA GLU A 37 -4.64 12.78 14.21
C GLU A 37 -4.57 13.39 12.80
N LEU A 38 -5.07 12.67 11.78
CA LEU A 38 -5.21 13.15 10.39
C LEU A 38 -6.59 13.75 10.11
N GLU A 39 -7.44 13.92 11.14
CA GLU A 39 -8.84 14.37 11.04
C GLU A 39 -9.71 13.47 10.14
N TRP A 40 -9.35 12.19 10.02
CA TRP A 40 -10.07 11.23 9.19
C TRP A 40 -11.01 10.38 10.03
N THR A 41 -12.18 10.10 9.45
CA THR A 41 -13.16 9.24 10.09
C THR A 41 -12.70 7.78 10.10
N GLN A 42 -13.27 7.00 11.02
CA GLN A 42 -13.17 5.54 11.04
C GLN A 42 -13.60 4.89 9.72
N SER A 43 -14.57 5.50 9.03
CA SER A 43 -15.01 5.05 7.69
C SER A 43 -13.92 5.23 6.64
N ASN A 44 -13.20 6.36 6.64
CA ASN A 44 -12.07 6.59 5.74
C ASN A 44 -10.95 5.56 5.98
N MET A 45 -10.65 5.26 7.25
CA MET A 45 -9.66 4.26 7.63
C MET A 45 -10.02 2.87 7.10
N LYS A 46 -11.25 2.41 7.35
CA LYS A 46 -11.72 1.11 6.88
C LYS A 46 -11.76 1.03 5.36
N THR A 47 -12.23 2.08 4.69
CA THR A 47 -12.24 2.16 3.22
C THR A 47 -10.84 2.03 2.64
N LEU A 48 -9.87 2.77 3.18
CA LEU A 48 -8.48 2.68 2.74
C LEU A 48 -7.88 1.30 3.03
N GLY A 49 -8.17 0.73 4.21
CA GLY A 49 -7.73 -0.62 4.57
C GLY A 49 -8.28 -1.68 3.62
N SER A 50 -9.58 -1.61 3.29
CA SER A 50 -10.22 -2.49 2.30
C SER A 50 -9.62 -2.32 0.91
N ALA A 51 -9.30 -1.09 0.49
CA ALA A 51 -8.62 -0.84 -0.78
C ALA A 51 -7.22 -1.48 -0.83
N GLN A 52 -6.46 -1.42 0.27
CA GLN A 52 -5.16 -2.08 0.40
C GLN A 52 -5.28 -3.61 0.32
N ILE A 53 -6.27 -4.20 1.00
CA ILE A 53 -6.55 -5.65 0.93
C ILE A 53 -6.94 -6.06 -0.49
N ALA A 54 -7.88 -5.34 -1.12
CA ALA A 54 -8.31 -5.60 -2.49
C ALA A 54 -7.14 -5.48 -3.48
N GLY A 55 -6.31 -4.44 -3.32
CA GLY A 55 -5.10 -4.23 -4.10
C GLY A 55 -4.12 -5.40 -3.97
N ALA A 56 -3.90 -5.91 -2.76
CA ALA A 56 -3.04 -7.06 -2.49
C ALA A 56 -3.59 -8.38 -3.09
N VAL A 57 -4.90 -8.60 -3.03
CA VAL A 57 -5.56 -9.75 -3.67
C VAL A 57 -5.38 -9.67 -5.19
N LEU A 58 -5.63 -8.51 -5.79
CA LEU A 58 -5.43 -8.27 -7.22
C LEU A 58 -3.96 -8.43 -7.64
N LEU A 59 -3.02 -8.05 -6.77
CA LEU A 59 -1.58 -8.20 -6.98
C LEU A 59 -1.16 -9.67 -7.15
N SER A 60 -1.86 -10.58 -6.46
CA SER A 60 -1.59 -12.02 -6.49
C SER A 60 -1.93 -12.65 -7.84
N CYS A 61 -2.97 -12.15 -8.52
CA CYS A 61 -3.36 -12.62 -9.83
C CYS A 61 -2.55 -11.93 -10.95
N LYS A 62 -1.95 -12.73 -11.85
CA LYS A 62 -1.07 -12.22 -12.91
C LYS A 62 -1.77 -11.23 -13.85
N LYS A 63 -3.04 -11.48 -14.20
CA LYS A 63 -3.83 -10.65 -15.13
C LYS A 63 -4.18 -9.28 -14.52
N THR A 64 -4.46 -9.23 -13.23
CA THR A 64 -4.87 -8.01 -12.50
C THR A 64 -3.74 -7.36 -11.71
N SER A 65 -2.53 -7.94 -11.72
CA SER A 65 -1.42 -7.47 -10.88
C SER A 65 -1.01 -6.01 -11.07
N LYS A 66 -1.13 -5.47 -12.28
CA LYS A 66 -0.86 -4.04 -12.53
C LYS A 66 -1.92 -3.14 -11.88
N LEU A 67 -3.19 -3.55 -11.96
CA LEU A 67 -4.30 -2.83 -11.35
C LEU A 67 -4.21 -2.89 -9.83
N GLY A 68 -3.86 -4.06 -9.28
CA GLY A 68 -3.54 -4.20 -7.86
C GLY A 68 -2.41 -3.26 -7.43
N ALA A 69 -1.30 -3.22 -8.17
CA ALA A 69 -0.20 -2.31 -7.87
C ALA A 69 -0.58 -0.82 -7.96
N LEU A 70 -1.41 -0.43 -8.93
CA LEU A 70 -1.93 0.94 -9.04
C LEU A 70 -2.82 1.30 -7.86
N LEU A 71 -3.71 0.40 -7.44
CA LEU A 71 -4.57 0.61 -6.29
C LEU A 71 -3.76 0.76 -5.00
N LEU A 72 -2.73 -0.09 -4.80
CA LEU A 72 -1.82 0.02 -3.67
C LEU A 72 -1.03 1.34 -3.68
N ALA A 73 -0.52 1.74 -4.85
CA ALA A 73 0.20 2.99 -5.02
C ALA A 73 -0.70 4.21 -4.73
N ALA A 74 -1.93 4.23 -5.25
CA ALA A 74 -2.90 5.29 -4.98
C ALA A 74 -3.25 5.36 -3.48
N SER A 75 -3.43 4.20 -2.84
CA SER A 75 -3.72 4.12 -1.40
C SER A 75 -2.58 4.69 -0.56
N ALA A 76 -1.33 4.32 -0.87
CA ALA A 76 -0.14 4.83 -0.18
C ALA A 76 0.10 6.32 -0.46
N LEU A 77 -0.14 6.76 -1.70
CA LEU A 77 -0.02 8.15 -2.09
C LEU A 77 -1.04 9.03 -1.37
N CYS A 78 -2.25 8.53 -1.17
CA CYS A 78 -3.29 9.23 -0.40
C CYS A 78 -2.84 9.49 1.04
N LEU A 79 -2.24 8.49 1.71
CA LEU A 79 -1.66 8.67 3.04
C LEU A 79 -0.47 9.62 3.03
N LEU A 80 0.42 9.50 2.04
CA LEU A 80 1.59 10.35 1.91
C LEU A 80 1.20 11.84 1.77
N VAL A 81 0.28 12.16 0.85
CA VAL A 81 -0.20 13.53 0.63
C VAL A 81 -0.88 14.09 1.89
N THR A 82 -1.63 13.25 2.60
CA THR A 82 -2.30 13.65 3.85
C THR A 82 -1.31 13.86 4.99
N GLY A 83 -0.28 13.01 5.08
CA GLY A 83 0.83 13.15 6.02
C GLY A 83 1.68 14.40 5.76
N PHE A 84 1.81 14.81 4.49
CA PHE A 84 2.48 16.07 4.12
C PHE A 84 1.69 17.28 4.63
N LYS A 85 0.36 17.25 4.48
CA LYS A 85 -0.52 18.30 4.98
C LYS A 85 -0.42 18.46 6.51
N HIS A 86 -0.18 17.37 7.25
CA HIS A 86 -0.08 17.36 8.72
C HIS A 86 1.36 17.34 9.25
N ASN A 87 2.38 17.56 8.41
CA ASN A 87 3.80 17.67 8.80
C ASN A 87 4.41 16.42 9.49
N ARG A 88 3.94 15.20 9.16
CA ARG A 88 4.34 13.94 9.82
C ARG A 88 5.60 13.30 9.20
N LYS A 89 6.78 13.84 9.50
CA LYS A 89 8.07 13.46 8.87
C LYS A 89 8.41 11.97 8.90
N GLU A 90 8.19 11.27 10.02
CA GLU A 90 8.57 9.85 10.15
C GLU A 90 7.62 8.92 9.37
N GLU A 91 6.32 9.20 9.42
CA GLU A 91 5.31 8.40 8.72
C GLU A 91 5.33 8.59 7.20
N LEU A 92 5.73 9.79 6.75
CA LEU A 92 5.95 10.13 5.34
C LEU A 92 6.96 9.19 4.67
N ALA A 93 8.01 8.77 5.39
CA ALA A 93 9.00 7.85 4.87
C ALA A 93 8.39 6.45 4.61
N ILE A 94 7.54 5.98 5.52
CA ILE A 94 6.88 4.66 5.41
C ILE A 94 5.87 4.66 4.25
N ASP A 95 5.02 5.68 4.18
CA ASP A 95 4.03 5.78 3.11
C ASP A 95 4.70 5.99 1.74
N GLY A 96 5.78 6.78 1.69
CA GLY A 96 6.58 7.00 0.49
C GLY A 96 7.29 5.73 0.02
N PHE A 97 7.81 4.94 0.95
CA PHE A 97 8.34 3.61 0.66
C PHE A 97 7.24 2.67 0.12
N GLY A 98 6.03 2.74 0.68
CA GLY A 98 4.86 2.02 0.18
C GLY A 98 4.53 2.37 -1.28
N VAL A 99 4.53 3.66 -1.62
CA VAL A 99 4.34 4.15 -3.00
C VAL A 99 5.43 3.58 -3.92
N LEU A 100 6.70 3.72 -3.55
CA LEU A 100 7.82 3.21 -4.34
C LEU A 100 7.76 1.70 -4.53
N ALA A 101 7.44 0.94 -3.48
CA ALA A 101 7.29 -0.51 -3.52
C ALA A 101 6.16 -0.93 -4.49
N ALA A 102 5.01 -0.28 -4.43
CA ALA A 102 3.89 -0.54 -5.34
C ALA A 102 4.23 -0.17 -6.79
N LEU A 103 4.80 1.01 -7.03
CA LEU A 103 5.20 1.47 -8.35
C LEU A 103 6.32 0.60 -8.96
N SER A 104 7.23 0.08 -8.14
CA SER A 104 8.30 -0.83 -8.59
C SER A 104 7.72 -2.07 -9.29
N ILE A 105 6.52 -2.51 -8.92
CA ILE A 105 5.86 -3.66 -9.55
C ILE A 105 5.37 -3.32 -10.96
N ILE A 106 4.92 -2.07 -11.18
CA ILE A 106 4.42 -1.56 -12.47
C ILE A 106 5.59 -1.30 -13.42
N PHE A 107 6.60 -0.56 -12.95
CA PHE A 107 7.70 -0.04 -13.76
C PHE A 107 8.90 -0.97 -13.87
N CYS A 108 8.88 -2.13 -13.20
CA CYS A 108 9.85 -3.19 -13.44
C CYS A 108 9.65 -3.76 -14.86
N LYS A 109 10.09 -2.98 -15.86
CA LYS A 109 10.23 -3.36 -17.26
C LYS A 109 11.12 -4.59 -17.31
N LYS A 110 10.75 -5.51 -18.21
CA LYS A 110 11.63 -6.57 -18.70
C LYS A 110 13.05 -5.98 -18.86
N CYS A 111 14.03 -6.45 -18.08
CA CYS A 111 15.35 -6.60 -18.67
C CYS A 111 15.10 -7.48 -19.89
N LYS A 112 15.17 -6.89 -21.08
CA LYS A 112 15.13 -7.65 -22.33
C LYS A 112 16.17 -8.76 -22.18
N LYS A 113 15.77 -9.96 -22.60
CA LYS A 113 16.62 -11.15 -22.68
C LYS A 113 17.97 -10.79 -23.27
#